data_AF-A0A7S0L1G0-F1
#
_entry.id   AF-A0A7S0L1G0-F1
#
_cell.length_a   1.000
_cell.length_b   1.000
_cell.length_c   1.000
_cell.angle_alpha   90.00
_cell.angle_beta   90.00
_cell.angle_gamma   90.00
#
_symmetry.space_group_name_H-M   'P 1'
#
loop_
_entity.id
_entity.type
_entity.pdbx_description
1 polymer ?
#
loop_
_entity_poly.entity_id
_entity_poly.type
_entity_poly.pdbx_seq_one_letter_code
_entity_poly.pdbx_strand_id
1 'polypeptide(L)'
;ITPTIAEARGLGSPPYEDCNSPPKHTAFSTPAGLMLFVQQLRELSGGKPIGFKLCIGQPQELAALCHAMIELQIKPDFISVDGGEGGTGAAPSEFQDSIGMPLE
;
A
#
# COMPACT_ATOMS: atom_id res chain seq x y z
N ILE A 1 -13.24 -15.59 9.11
CA ILE A 1 -13.32 -14.30 9.85
C ILE A 1 -14.34 -14.39 10.98
N THR A 2 -14.02 -14.06 12.23
CA THR A 2 -15.01 -14.16 13.34
C THR A 2 -16.07 -13.04 13.27
N PRO A 3 -17.22 -13.16 13.96
CA PRO A 3 -18.25 -12.11 13.97
C PRO A 3 -17.72 -10.73 14.39
N THR A 4 -16.92 -10.67 15.46
CA THR A 4 -16.32 -9.41 15.94
C THR A 4 -15.40 -8.77 14.90
N ILE A 5 -14.64 -9.58 14.15
CA ILE A 5 -13.77 -9.04 13.08
C ILE A 5 -14.61 -8.58 11.89
N ALA A 6 -15.65 -9.32 11.51
CA ALA A 6 -16.54 -8.95 10.41
C ALA A 6 -17.25 -7.61 10.68
N GLU A 7 -17.75 -7.43 11.91
CA GLU A 7 -18.37 -6.18 12.37
C GLU A 7 -17.37 -5.01 12.34
N ALA A 8 -16.20 -5.18 12.96
CA ALA A 8 -15.18 -4.13 13.02
C ALA A 8 -14.67 -3.71 11.63
N ARG A 9 -14.71 -4.61 10.64
CA ARG A 9 -14.27 -4.35 9.26
C ARG A 9 -15.41 -3.92 8.32
N GLY A 10 -16.67 -3.98 8.76
CA GLY A 10 -17.83 -3.60 7.95
C GLY A 10 -17.97 -4.40 6.64
N LEU A 11 -17.62 -5.70 6.65
CA LEU A 11 -17.46 -6.50 5.42
C LEU A 11 -18.76 -6.75 4.64
N GLY A 12 -19.92 -6.65 5.30
CA GLY A 12 -21.23 -6.94 4.70
C GLY A 12 -21.48 -8.43 4.39
N SER A 13 -20.43 -9.25 4.31
CA SER A 13 -20.50 -10.70 4.19
C SER A 13 -20.78 -11.40 5.54
N PRO A 14 -21.40 -12.59 5.51
CA PRO A 14 -21.55 -13.42 6.70
C PRO A 14 -20.22 -13.70 7.44
N PRO A 15 -20.27 -13.84 8.78
CA PRO A 15 -19.14 -14.36 9.53
C PRO A 15 -18.68 -15.72 9.00
N TYR A 16 -17.39 -16.00 9.18
CA TYR A 16 -16.68 -17.20 8.73
C TYR A 16 -16.49 -17.32 7.22
N GLU A 17 -16.86 -16.30 6.45
CA GLU A 17 -16.43 -16.16 5.06
C GLU A 17 -15.01 -15.57 4.96
N ASP A 18 -14.34 -15.85 3.85
CA ASP A 18 -13.03 -15.30 3.51
C ASP A 18 -13.14 -13.84 3.07
N CYS A 19 -12.09 -13.06 3.32
CA CYS A 19 -11.97 -11.68 2.83
C CYS A 19 -10.65 -11.51 2.10
N ASN A 20 -10.68 -11.72 0.80
CA ASN A 20 -9.53 -11.49 -0.07
C ASN A 20 -9.57 -10.04 -0.60
N SER A 21 -8.65 -9.21 -0.13
CA SER A 21 -8.55 -7.83 -0.60
C SER A 21 -8.11 -7.79 -2.07
N PRO A 22 -8.62 -6.84 -2.88
CA PRO A 22 -8.10 -6.62 -4.22
C PRO A 22 -6.59 -6.28 -4.18
N PRO A 23 -5.81 -6.69 -5.20
CA PRO A 23 -4.36 -6.46 -5.24
C PRO A 23 -3.98 -4.99 -5.55
N LYS A 24 -4.95 -4.14 -5.89
CA LYS A 24 -4.75 -2.73 -6.23
C LYS A 24 -5.72 -1.83 -5.49
N HIS A 25 -5.28 -0.62 -5.18
CA HIS A 25 -6.15 0.41 -4.61
C HIS A 25 -7.09 0.97 -5.69
N THR A 26 -8.31 1.34 -5.31
CA THR A 26 -9.31 1.89 -6.26
C THR A 26 -9.15 3.38 -6.50
N ALA A 27 -8.53 4.12 -5.58
CA ALA A 27 -8.41 5.58 -5.69
C ALA A 27 -7.33 6.06 -6.69
N PHE A 28 -6.39 5.19 -7.08
CA PHE A 28 -5.31 5.56 -8.01
C PHE A 28 -4.82 4.36 -8.81
N SER A 29 -4.25 4.63 -9.98
CA SER A 29 -3.67 3.63 -10.89
C SER A 29 -2.32 4.05 -11.47
N THR A 30 -1.80 5.22 -11.08
CA THR A 30 -0.56 5.80 -11.59
C THR A 30 0.27 6.42 -10.46
N PRO A 31 1.59 6.63 -10.65
CA PRO A 31 2.43 7.35 -9.69
C PRO A 31 1.89 8.75 -9.34
N ALA A 32 1.44 9.50 -10.35
CA ALA A 32 0.79 10.80 -10.16
C ALA A 32 -0.49 10.68 -9.34
N GLY A 33 -1.32 9.66 -9.61
CA GLY A 33 -2.53 9.38 -8.84
C GLY A 33 -2.24 9.10 -7.37
N LEU A 34 -1.17 8.36 -7.06
CA LEU A 34 -0.74 8.15 -5.67
C LEU A 34 -0.35 9.48 -5.01
N MET A 35 0.37 10.37 -5.69
CA MET A 35 0.74 11.67 -5.12
C MET A 35 -0.50 12.54 -4.85
N LEU A 36 -1.45 12.59 -5.78
CA LEU A 36 -2.73 13.29 -5.58
C LEU A 36 -3.50 12.70 -4.39
N PHE A 37 -3.50 11.38 -4.24
CA PHE A 37 -4.13 10.72 -3.10
C PHE A 37 -3.43 11.05 -1.77
N VAL A 38 -2.10 11.11 -1.74
CA VAL A 38 -1.33 11.57 -0.56
C VAL A 38 -1.73 12.99 -0.16
N GLN A 39 -1.85 13.89 -1.13
CA GLN A 39 -2.28 15.27 -0.88
C GLN A 39 -3.71 15.32 -0.32
N GLN A 40 -4.63 14.56 -0.91
CA GLN A 40 -6.00 14.46 -0.44
C GLN A 40 -6.08 13.97 1.02
N LEU A 41 -5.31 12.93 1.38
CA LEU A 41 -5.25 12.41 2.75
C LEU A 41 -4.69 13.46 3.73
N ARG A 42 -3.68 14.22 3.31
CA ARG A 42 -3.11 15.29 4.14
C ARG A 42 -4.15 16.38 4.43
N GLU A 43 -4.93 16.78 3.42
CA GLU A 43 -6.01 17.76 3.58
C GLU A 43 -7.12 17.25 4.50
N LEU A 44 -7.62 16.04 4.24
CA LEU A 44 -8.69 15.42 5.02
C LEU A 44 -8.31 15.18 6.48
N SER A 45 -7.03 14.96 6.75
CA SER A 45 -6.51 14.71 8.09
C SER A 45 -6.17 15.97 8.88
N GLY A 46 -6.29 17.16 8.27
CA GLY A 46 -5.90 18.43 8.89
C GLY A 46 -4.38 18.61 9.00
N GLY A 47 -3.61 18.06 8.06
CA GLY A 47 -2.16 18.24 7.99
C GLY A 47 -1.34 17.18 8.73
N LYS A 48 -1.90 16.01 9.04
CA LYS A 48 -1.10 14.91 9.62
C LYS A 48 -0.04 14.43 8.62
N PRO A 49 1.13 13.95 9.09
CA PRO A 49 2.12 13.35 8.20
C PRO A 49 1.55 12.13 7.46
N ILE A 50 1.69 12.11 6.13
CA ILE A 50 1.22 11.03 5.28
C ILE A 50 2.41 10.36 4.61
N GLY A 51 2.52 9.05 4.75
CA GLY A 51 3.48 8.23 4.04
C GLY A 51 2.83 7.05 3.36
N PHE A 52 3.62 6.33 2.58
CA PHE A 52 3.22 5.06 2.00
C PHE A 52 4.31 4.01 2.19
N LYS A 53 3.89 2.76 2.09
CA LYS A 53 4.74 1.58 2.22
C LYS A 53 4.85 0.90 0.86
N LEU A 54 6.05 0.46 0.49
CA LEU A 54 6.28 -0.36 -0.69
C LEU A 54 7.34 -1.43 -0.42
N CYS A 55 7.20 -2.54 -1.14
CA CYS A 55 8.30 -3.46 -1.38
C CYS A 55 8.77 -3.22 -2.81
N ILE A 56 10.07 -3.00 -3.02
CA ILE A 56 10.60 -2.65 -4.34
C ILE A 56 10.71 -3.93 -5.17
N GLY A 57 10.00 -3.97 -6.30
CA GLY A 57 10.18 -5.00 -7.31
C GLY A 57 11.23 -4.60 -8.33
N GLN A 58 11.06 -3.42 -8.93
CA GLN A 58 11.98 -2.89 -9.95
C GLN A 58 12.38 -1.43 -9.65
N PRO A 59 13.66 -1.04 -9.79
CA PRO A 59 14.12 0.33 -9.50
C PRO A 59 13.36 1.42 -10.27
N GLN A 60 12.86 1.11 -11.48
CA GLN A 60 12.11 2.02 -12.33
C GLN A 60 10.76 2.44 -11.71
N GLU A 61 10.17 1.60 -10.85
CA GLU A 61 8.92 1.93 -10.14
C GLU A 61 9.14 3.07 -9.14
N LEU A 62 10.25 3.02 -8.40
CA LEU A 62 10.65 4.10 -7.50
C LEU A 62 11.02 5.37 -8.29
N ALA A 63 11.73 5.24 -9.41
CA ALA A 63 12.06 6.38 -10.26
C ALA A 63 10.79 7.08 -10.78
N ALA A 64 9.77 6.31 -11.19
CA ALA A 64 8.49 6.86 -11.64
C ALA A 64 7.75 7.64 -10.53
N LEU A 65 7.82 7.16 -9.29
CA LEU A 65 7.30 7.88 -8.12
C LEU A 65 8.05 9.19 -7.89
N CYS A 66 9.38 9.18 -7.96
CA CYS A 66 10.20 10.39 -7.83
C CYS A 66 9.88 11.42 -8.92
N HIS A 67 9.71 10.99 -10.18
CA HIS A 67 9.29 11.88 -11.26
C HIS A 67 7.93 12.53 -10.98
N ALA A 68 6.94 11.74 -10.53
CA ALA A 68 5.62 12.26 -10.18
C ALA A 68 5.69 13.28 -9.01
N MET A 69 6.56 13.03 -8.01
CA MET A 69 6.75 13.98 -6.91
C MET A 69 7.30 15.33 -7.40
N ILE A 70 8.27 15.30 -8.30
CA ILE A 70 8.89 16.51 -8.87
C ILE A 70 7.88 17.24 -9.76
N GLU A 71 7.19 16.52 -10.65
CA GLU A 71 6.25 17.12 -11.60
C GLU A 71 5.09 17.81 -10.88
N LEU A 72 4.53 17.17 -9.86
CA LEU A 72 3.37 17.70 -9.13
C LEU A 72 3.75 18.60 -7.95
N GLN A 73 5.03 18.65 -7.56
CA GLN A 73 5.49 19.31 -6.32
C GLN A 73 4.78 18.77 -5.06
N ILE A 74 4.37 17.51 -5.08
CA ILE A 74 3.73 16.81 -3.95
C ILE A 74 4.67 15.69 -3.51
N LYS A 75 4.98 15.64 -2.21
CA LYS A 75 5.78 14.57 -1.62
C LYS A 75 5.10 13.96 -0.39
N PRO A 76 5.29 12.67 -0.11
CA PRO A 76 4.96 12.11 1.19
C PRO A 76 5.89 12.67 2.26
N ASP A 77 5.49 12.51 3.51
CA ASP A 77 6.30 12.87 4.69
C ASP A 77 7.31 11.75 5.02
N PHE A 78 6.97 10.49 4.70
CA PHE A 78 7.86 9.36 4.82
C PHE A 78 7.55 8.27 3.79
N ILE A 79 8.53 7.43 3.50
CA ILE A 79 8.39 6.23 2.67
C ILE A 79 8.95 5.07 3.48
N SER A 80 8.14 4.05 3.74
CA SER A 80 8.58 2.81 4.37
C SER A 80 8.91 1.78 3.31
N VAL A 81 10.15 1.30 3.30
CA VAL A 81 10.61 0.29 2.35
C VAL A 81 10.71 -1.05 3.07
N ASP A 82 9.97 -2.02 2.55
CA ASP A 82 10.01 -3.40 2.99
C ASP A 82 10.87 -4.23 2.04
N GLY A 83 11.73 -5.09 2.60
CA GLY A 83 12.43 -6.11 1.82
C GLY A 83 11.55 -7.34 1.60
N GLY A 84 12.02 -8.25 0.73
CA GLY A 84 11.36 -9.52 0.44
C GLY A 84 11.24 -10.45 1.65
N GLU A 85 11.97 -10.17 2.74
CA GLU A 85 12.02 -10.97 3.97
C GLU A 85 10.82 -10.71 4.91
N GLY A 86 9.88 -9.86 4.51
CA GLY A 86 8.69 -9.51 5.29
C GLY A 86 7.78 -10.71 5.54
N GLY A 87 7.50 -11.00 6.82
CA GLY A 87 6.59 -12.08 7.21
C GLY A 87 5.12 -11.79 6.88
N THR A 88 4.34 -12.86 6.70
CA THR A 88 2.89 -12.80 6.43
C THR A 88 2.16 -13.96 7.09
N GLY A 89 0.96 -13.71 7.60
CA GLY A 89 0.15 -14.74 8.27
C GLY A 89 -0.65 -15.64 7.33
N ALA A 90 -0.76 -15.30 6.04
CA ALA A 90 -1.72 -15.95 5.13
C ALA A 90 -1.36 -15.87 3.63
N ALA A 91 -0.18 -15.39 3.23
CA ALA A 91 0.17 -15.36 1.81
C ALA A 91 0.47 -16.77 1.28
N PRO A 92 0.18 -17.06 -0.01
CA PRO A 92 0.67 -18.24 -0.70
C PRO A 92 2.18 -18.40 -0.53
N SER A 93 2.65 -19.64 -0.32
CA SER A 93 4.06 -19.98 -0.14
C SER A 93 4.95 -19.44 -1.27
N GLU A 94 4.43 -19.47 -2.49
CA GLU A 94 5.10 -19.02 -3.71
C GLU A 94 5.43 -17.52 -3.68
N PHE A 95 4.65 -16.72 -2.94
CA PHE A 95 4.91 -15.28 -2.80
C PHE A 95 5.82 -14.94 -1.62
N GLN A 96 5.93 -15.84 -0.64
CA GLN A 96 6.82 -15.65 0.50
C GLN A 96 8.29 -15.80 0.10
N ASP A 97 8.58 -16.72 -0.83
CA ASP A 97 9.96 -17.09 -1.16
C ASP A 97 10.51 -16.37 -2.41
N SER A 98 9.70 -15.59 -3.13
CA SER A 98 10.07 -15.14 -4.49
C SER A 98 9.69 -13.70 -4.87
N ILE A 99 9.11 -12.91 -3.97
CA ILE A 99 8.70 -11.53 -4.26
C ILE A 99 9.45 -10.52 -3.38
N GLY A 100 9.93 -9.47 -4.02
CA GLY A 100 10.60 -8.34 -3.37
C GLY A 100 12.11 -8.35 -3.58
N MET A 101 12.70 -7.16 -3.63
CA MET A 101 14.15 -7.00 -3.60
C MET A 101 14.65 -7.27 -2.17
N PRO A 102 15.78 -7.99 -1.99
CA PRO A 102 16.44 -8.11 -0.70
C PRO A 102 16.78 -6.74 -0.12
N LEU A 103 16.74 -6.62 1.20
CA LEU A 103 17.18 -5.40 1.90
C LEU A 103 18.72 -5.25 1.94
N GLU A 104 19.46 -6.33 1.62
CA GLU A 104 20.92 -6.42 1.65
C GLU A 104 21.64 -5.82 0.44
#